data_AF-A0A6A1Q177-F1
#
_entry.id   AF-A0A6A1Q177-F1
#
_cell.length_a   1.000
_cell.length_b   1.000
_cell.length_c   1.000
_cell.angle_alpha   90.00
_cell.angle_beta   90.00
_cell.angle_gamma   90.00
#
_symmetry.space_group_name_H-M   'P 1'
#
loop_
_entity.id
_entity.type
_entity.pdbx_description
1 polymer ?
#
loop_
_entity_poly.entity_id
_entity_poly.type
_entity_poly.pdbx_seq_one_letter_code
_entity_poly.pdbx_strand_id
1 'polypeptide(L)'
;CGSESSSQPDAGRLTNRGGVFERALLSRTESGGFGVTRGLCLGSQEPLSTASFTMAGLVPDLQHILFWMSNSVELLYFIQQKCPLYMQSLEEELDATGMAVPLLPGGSKESLFSCTLSASEEAMAVLEEVVLYAFQQCVYYVSKSLYVCLPALLECPPFQLECRESWCSAPRLPEELHRVVSIYQATLDLLRPLQVHPEIAAQVLAYLFFFSGTLLFNQLLDKGEGQGADSPQGR
;
A
#
# COMPACT_ATOMS: atom_id res chain seq x y z
N CYS A 1 -17.14 -38.08 -24.45
CA CYS A 1 -16.55 -38.00 -23.11
C CYS A 1 -15.27 -37.19 -23.18
N GLY A 2 -15.38 -35.86 -23.07
CA GLY A 2 -14.24 -34.98 -22.85
C GLY A 2 -14.30 -34.53 -21.39
N SER A 3 -13.26 -34.81 -20.63
CA SER A 3 -13.11 -34.40 -19.24
C SER A 3 -12.41 -33.03 -19.21
N GLU A 4 -13.19 -31.98 -18.96
CA GLU A 4 -12.67 -30.65 -18.63
C GLU A 4 -12.13 -30.67 -17.20
N SER A 5 -10.81 -30.59 -17.07
CA SER A 5 -10.11 -30.35 -15.81
C SER A 5 -10.24 -28.87 -15.43
N SER A 6 -11.20 -28.58 -14.56
CA SER A 6 -11.33 -27.30 -13.87
C SER A 6 -10.08 -27.04 -13.00
N SER A 7 -9.20 -26.15 -13.46
CA SER A 7 -8.09 -25.63 -12.66
C SER A 7 -8.61 -24.73 -11.54
N GLN A 8 -8.68 -25.30 -10.33
CA GLN A 8 -8.98 -24.59 -9.09
C GLN A 8 -7.78 -23.68 -8.74
N PRO A 9 -7.97 -22.40 -8.36
CA PRO A 9 -6.86 -21.55 -7.95
C PRO A 9 -6.25 -22.07 -6.65
N ASP A 10 -4.94 -22.23 -6.67
CA ASP A 10 -4.10 -22.81 -5.62
C ASP A 10 -4.06 -21.89 -4.38
N ALA A 11 -5.01 -22.08 -3.47
CA ALA A 11 -5.16 -21.26 -2.26
C ALA A 11 -3.92 -21.27 -1.36
N GLY A 12 -3.08 -22.31 -1.44
CA GLY A 12 -1.80 -22.39 -0.73
C GLY A 12 -0.72 -21.47 -1.30
N ARG A 13 -0.86 -21.01 -2.54
CA ARG A 13 0.05 -20.05 -3.17
C ARG A 13 -0.17 -18.62 -2.68
N LEU A 14 -1.42 -18.27 -2.36
CA LEU A 14 -1.78 -16.93 -1.86
C LEU A 14 -1.35 -16.72 -0.40
N THR A 15 -1.49 -17.73 0.47
CA THR A 15 -1.09 -17.62 1.88
C THR A 15 0.42 -17.52 2.07
N ASN A 16 1.20 -18.20 1.22
CA ASN A 16 2.66 -18.15 1.28
C ASN A 16 3.24 -16.82 0.74
N ARG A 17 2.49 -16.14 -0.15
CA ARG A 17 2.84 -14.80 -0.65
C ARG A 17 2.66 -13.71 0.41
N GLY A 18 1.63 -13.82 1.26
CA GLY A 18 1.38 -12.89 2.37
C GLY A 18 2.50 -12.89 3.40
N GLY A 19 2.95 -14.10 3.80
CA GLY A 19 4.06 -14.24 4.75
C GLY A 19 5.42 -13.80 4.20
N VAL A 20 5.62 -13.79 2.87
CA VAL A 20 6.82 -13.24 2.23
C VAL A 20 6.86 -11.72 2.32
N PHE A 21 5.75 -11.07 1.97
CA PHE A 21 5.61 -9.61 2.10
C PHE A 21 5.69 -9.16 3.56
N GLU A 22 5.03 -9.89 4.45
CA GLU A 22 5.06 -9.61 5.88
C GLU A 22 6.47 -9.80 6.45
N ARG A 23 7.22 -10.85 6.05
CA ARG A 23 8.63 -10.99 6.44
C ARG A 23 9.53 -9.90 5.87
N ALA A 24 9.35 -9.49 4.62
CA ALA A 24 10.13 -8.42 3.99
C ALA A 24 9.87 -7.05 4.62
N LEU A 25 8.62 -6.77 5.00
CA LEU A 25 8.30 -5.60 5.80
C LEU A 25 8.85 -5.74 7.22
N LEU A 26 8.60 -6.87 7.89
CA LEU A 26 8.95 -7.09 9.30
C LEU A 26 10.47 -7.07 9.54
N SER A 27 11.26 -7.70 8.67
CA SER A 27 12.73 -7.71 8.77
C SER A 27 13.34 -6.30 8.71
N ARG A 28 12.73 -5.37 7.94
CA ARG A 28 13.07 -3.94 7.96
C ARG A 28 12.39 -3.15 9.07
N THR A 29 11.23 -3.59 9.59
CA THR A 29 10.62 -2.98 10.78
C THR A 29 11.45 -3.23 12.05
N GLU A 30 12.04 -4.43 12.20
CA GLU A 30 12.88 -4.81 13.34
C GLU A 30 14.25 -4.11 13.33
N SER A 31 14.76 -3.74 12.14
CA SER A 31 15.99 -2.96 12.00
C SER A 31 15.78 -1.43 12.16
N GLY A 32 14.64 -0.97 12.68
CA GLY A 32 14.36 0.44 12.99
C GLY A 32 13.42 1.18 12.04
N GLY A 33 12.67 0.47 11.19
CA GLY A 33 11.93 1.02 10.05
C GLY A 33 10.48 1.47 10.27
N PHE A 34 9.95 1.49 11.50
CA PHE A 34 8.67 2.19 11.78
C PHE A 34 8.89 3.66 12.22
N GLY A 35 10.04 4.24 11.85
CA GLY A 35 10.27 5.69 11.90
C GLY A 35 9.53 6.49 10.82
N VAL A 36 8.90 5.82 9.84
CA VAL A 36 8.19 6.48 8.72
C VAL A 36 6.90 7.17 9.18
N THR A 37 6.27 6.74 10.29
CA THR A 37 5.18 7.47 10.93
C THR A 37 5.63 8.80 11.56
N ARG A 38 6.93 9.01 11.76
CA ARG A 38 7.50 10.30 12.19
C ARG A 38 8.03 11.15 11.03
N GLY A 39 8.39 10.53 9.90
CA GLY A 39 8.89 11.23 8.70
C GLY A 39 7.81 11.82 7.79
N LEU A 40 6.55 11.38 7.92
CA LEU A 40 5.41 12.01 7.23
C LEU A 40 4.87 13.24 7.97
N CYS A 41 5.52 13.66 9.07
CA CYS A 41 5.36 15.00 9.61
C CYS A 41 5.93 16.02 8.61
N LEU A 42 5.04 16.55 7.75
CA LEU A 42 5.10 17.90 7.19
C LEU A 42 6.47 18.31 6.59
N GLY A 43 6.95 17.54 5.62
CA GLY A 43 8.06 17.95 4.76
C GLY A 43 7.56 18.73 3.54
N SER A 44 7.61 20.06 3.62
CA SER A 44 7.28 21.06 2.59
C SER A 44 5.81 21.48 2.51
N GLN A 45 5.51 22.52 3.28
CA GLN A 45 4.37 23.41 3.10
C GLN A 45 4.65 24.30 1.87
N GLU A 46 4.44 23.77 0.67
CA GLU A 46 4.15 24.62 -0.50
C GLU A 46 2.65 24.91 -0.51
N PRO A 47 2.21 26.14 -0.87
CA PRO A 47 0.81 26.50 -0.90
C PRO A 47 0.13 25.69 -2.01
N LEU A 48 -0.45 24.54 -1.62
CA LEU A 48 -1.23 23.70 -2.50
C LEU A 48 -2.41 24.53 -2.99
N SER A 49 -2.40 24.83 -4.29
CA SER A 49 -3.62 25.23 -4.99
C SER A 49 -4.64 24.12 -4.80
N THR A 50 -5.53 24.32 -3.81
CA THR A 50 -6.61 23.44 -3.35
C THR A 50 -7.57 23.02 -4.47
N ALA A 51 -7.47 23.64 -5.65
CA ALA A 51 -8.33 23.39 -6.80
C ALA A 51 -7.99 22.15 -7.66
N SER A 52 -6.85 21.47 -7.45
CA SER A 52 -6.38 20.42 -8.40
C SER A 52 -6.29 19.00 -7.86
N PHE A 53 -6.42 18.77 -6.55
CA PHE A 53 -6.14 17.46 -5.96
C PHE A 53 -7.40 16.61 -5.78
N THR A 54 -8.00 16.20 -6.90
CA THR A 54 -9.19 15.32 -6.89
C THR A 54 -8.78 13.86 -7.07
N MET A 55 -9.49 12.95 -6.40
CA MET A 55 -9.24 11.50 -6.51
C MET A 55 -9.26 11.03 -7.97
N ALA A 56 -10.16 11.58 -8.79
CA ALA A 56 -10.26 11.25 -10.22
C ALA A 56 -8.99 11.59 -11.02
N GLY A 57 -8.27 12.66 -10.64
CA GLY A 57 -7.00 13.03 -11.26
C GLY A 57 -5.83 12.13 -10.83
N LEU A 58 -5.92 11.48 -9.68
CA LEU A 58 -4.85 10.62 -9.13
C LEU A 58 -4.94 9.17 -9.57
N VAL A 59 -6.14 8.73 -9.96
CA VAL A 59 -6.41 7.35 -10.40
C VAL A 59 -5.40 6.83 -11.42
N PRO A 60 -5.05 7.56 -12.50
CA PRO A 60 -4.10 7.06 -13.51
C PRO A 60 -2.70 6.83 -12.93
N ASP A 61 -2.21 7.77 -12.12
CA ASP A 61 -0.88 7.71 -11.54
C ASP A 61 -0.78 6.59 -10.49
N LEU A 62 -1.78 6.51 -9.61
CA LEU A 62 -1.89 5.46 -8.60
C LEU A 62 -2.03 4.07 -9.24
N GLN A 63 -2.79 3.95 -10.33
CA GLN A 63 -2.93 2.69 -11.05
C GLN A 63 -1.57 2.18 -11.55
N HIS A 64 -0.73 3.07 -12.10
CA HIS A 64 0.60 2.69 -12.58
C HIS A 64 1.52 2.26 -11.43
N ILE A 65 1.50 3.00 -10.31
CA ILE A 65 2.27 2.67 -9.10
C ILE A 65 1.85 1.31 -8.53
N LEU A 66 0.55 1.08 -8.38
CA LEU A 66 0.00 -0.15 -7.83
C LEU A 66 0.23 -1.35 -8.75
N PHE A 67 0.23 -1.14 -10.08
CA PHE A 67 0.59 -2.16 -11.05
C PHE A 67 2.04 -2.62 -10.86
N TRP A 68 2.98 -1.67 -10.80
CA TRP A 68 4.38 -2.02 -10.56
C TRP A 68 4.62 -2.61 -9.18
N MET A 69 3.92 -2.12 -8.15
CA MET A 69 3.97 -2.72 -6.82
C MET A 69 3.55 -4.19 -6.85
N SER A 70 2.44 -4.52 -7.52
CA SER A 70 1.95 -5.90 -7.64
C SER A 70 2.92 -6.80 -8.38
N ASN A 71 3.50 -6.31 -9.49
CA ASN A 71 4.51 -7.04 -10.24
C ASN A 71 5.79 -7.24 -9.43
N SER A 72 6.25 -6.23 -8.69
CA SER A 72 7.45 -6.33 -7.86
C SER A 72 7.27 -7.32 -6.72
N VAL A 73 6.08 -7.38 -6.09
CA VAL A 73 5.74 -8.40 -5.10
C VAL A 73 5.77 -9.80 -5.71
N GLU A 74 5.27 -9.96 -6.93
CA GLU A 74 5.29 -11.25 -7.63
C GLU A 74 6.72 -11.70 -7.97
N LEU A 75 7.55 -10.78 -8.47
CA LEU A 75 8.97 -11.04 -8.75
C LEU A 75 9.73 -11.38 -7.46
N LEU A 76 9.49 -10.64 -6.38
CA LEU A 76 10.09 -10.90 -5.08
C LEU A 76 9.72 -12.30 -4.58
N TYR A 77 8.44 -12.66 -4.67
CA TYR A 77 7.97 -14.00 -4.34
C TYR A 77 8.64 -15.08 -5.19
N PHE A 78 8.76 -14.85 -6.50
CA PHE A 78 9.43 -15.79 -7.39
C PHE A 78 10.90 -16.01 -6.99
N ILE A 79 11.65 -14.93 -6.76
CA ILE A 79 13.06 -15.03 -6.37
C ILE A 79 13.19 -15.75 -5.04
N GLN A 80 12.36 -15.43 -4.04
CA GLN A 80 12.46 -16.07 -2.72
C GLN A 80 12.07 -17.56 -2.72
N GLN A 81 11.09 -17.98 -3.52
CA GLN A 81 10.52 -19.33 -3.44
C GLN A 81 10.99 -20.27 -4.54
N LYS A 82 11.28 -19.75 -5.73
CA LYS A 82 11.62 -20.56 -6.91
C LYS A 82 13.11 -20.55 -7.21
N CYS A 83 13.80 -19.43 -7.01
CA CYS A 83 15.24 -19.34 -7.28
C CYS A 83 16.06 -20.39 -6.48
N PRO A 84 15.83 -20.60 -5.16
CA PRO A 84 16.57 -21.61 -4.41
C PRO A 84 16.34 -23.03 -4.93
N LEU A 85 15.11 -23.35 -5.36
CA LEU A 85 14.77 -24.67 -5.91
C LEU A 85 15.45 -24.92 -7.26
N TYR A 86 15.49 -23.91 -8.13
CA TYR A 86 16.20 -24.02 -9.40
C TYR A 86 17.70 -24.16 -9.20
N MET A 87 18.28 -23.41 -8.25
CA MET A 87 19.69 -23.54 -7.91
C MET A 87 20.02 -24.93 -7.38
N GLN A 88 19.20 -25.48 -6.49
CA GLN A 88 19.37 -26.83 -5.95
C GLN A 88 19.27 -27.89 -7.05
N SER A 89 18.26 -27.79 -7.93
CA SER A 89 18.11 -28.70 -9.08
C SER A 89 19.30 -28.63 -10.04
N LEU A 90 19.82 -27.43 -10.30
CA LEU A 90 20.98 -27.22 -11.16
C LEU A 90 22.26 -27.81 -10.53
N GLU A 91 22.42 -27.67 -9.21
CA GLU A 91 23.53 -28.26 -8.47
C GLU A 91 23.54 -29.79 -8.59
N GLU A 92 22.38 -30.42 -8.38
CA GLU A 92 22.18 -31.88 -8.50
C GLU A 92 22.46 -32.38 -9.92
N GLU A 93 22.00 -31.67 -10.97
CA GLU A 93 22.26 -32.04 -12.36
C GLU A 93 23.74 -31.95 -12.74
N LEU A 94 24.45 -30.91 -12.28
CA LEU A 94 25.88 -30.75 -12.53
C LEU A 94 26.71 -31.83 -11.82
N ASP A 95 26.32 -32.20 -10.60
CA ASP A 95 26.99 -33.27 -9.84
C ASP A 95 26.73 -34.66 -10.44
N ALA A 96 25.51 -34.90 -10.95
CA ALA A 96 25.14 -36.15 -11.60
C ALA A 96 25.79 -36.34 -12.98
N THR A 97 25.96 -35.24 -13.75
CA THR A 97 26.43 -35.33 -15.13
C THR A 97 27.96 -35.35 -15.23
N GLY A 98 28.69 -34.96 -14.19
CA GLY A 98 30.17 -34.94 -14.16
C GLY A 98 30.82 -34.04 -15.23
N MET A 99 30.00 -33.34 -16.01
CA MET A 99 30.41 -32.41 -17.04
C MET A 99 30.65 -31.08 -16.34
N ALA A 100 31.92 -30.77 -16.08
CA ALA A 100 32.35 -29.39 -15.91
C ALA A 100 31.77 -28.59 -17.09
N VAL A 101 30.76 -27.77 -16.80
CA VAL A 101 30.06 -26.98 -17.83
C VAL A 101 31.14 -26.16 -18.56
N PRO A 102 31.25 -26.23 -19.90
CA PRO A 102 32.27 -25.49 -20.65
C PRO A 102 31.89 -24.00 -20.80
N LEU A 103 31.44 -23.36 -19.73
CA LEU A 103 31.08 -21.94 -19.73
C LEU A 103 32.14 -21.16 -18.94
N LEU A 104 32.91 -20.41 -19.74
CA LEU A 104 33.98 -19.47 -19.41
C LEU A 104 35.30 -20.08 -18.90
N PRO A 105 36.43 -19.83 -19.60
CA PRO A 105 37.75 -20.25 -19.15
C PRO A 105 38.14 -19.46 -17.89
N GLY A 106 37.92 -20.03 -16.71
CA GLY A 106 38.45 -19.50 -15.44
C GLY A 106 37.50 -19.45 -14.24
N GLY A 107 36.22 -19.84 -14.36
CA GLY A 107 35.28 -19.84 -13.22
C GLY A 107 35.06 -21.23 -12.60
N SER A 108 35.12 -21.34 -11.27
CA SER A 108 34.75 -22.57 -10.54
C SER A 108 33.23 -22.67 -10.37
N LYS A 109 32.65 -23.88 -10.33
CA LYS A 109 31.20 -24.12 -10.14
C LYS A 109 30.65 -23.34 -8.93
N GLU A 110 31.38 -23.38 -7.82
CA GLU A 110 31.06 -22.71 -6.56
C GLU A 110 31.01 -21.19 -6.71
N SER A 111 31.90 -20.62 -7.52
CA SER A 111 31.95 -19.17 -7.77
C SER A 111 30.74 -18.65 -8.55
N LEU A 112 30.19 -19.46 -9.46
CA LEU A 112 28.96 -19.13 -10.18
C LEU A 112 27.73 -19.17 -9.27
N PHE A 113 27.63 -20.19 -8.39
CA PHE A 113 26.53 -20.28 -7.42
C PHE A 113 26.57 -19.13 -6.41
N SER A 114 27.74 -18.82 -5.85
CA SER A 114 27.89 -17.66 -4.95
C SER A 114 27.58 -16.33 -5.65
N CYS A 115 27.98 -16.17 -6.92
CA CYS A 115 27.66 -14.98 -7.70
C CYS A 115 26.15 -14.87 -7.97
N THR A 116 25.49 -15.97 -8.33
CA THR A 116 24.05 -16.01 -8.59
C THR A 116 23.25 -15.74 -7.32
N LEU A 117 23.66 -16.30 -6.18
CA LEU A 117 23.04 -16.04 -4.89
C LEU A 117 23.17 -14.55 -4.52
N SER A 118 24.38 -13.99 -4.62
CA SER A 118 24.63 -12.58 -4.32
C SER A 118 23.83 -11.63 -5.22
N ALA A 119 23.76 -11.92 -6.53
CA ALA A 119 22.93 -11.13 -7.45
C ALA A 119 21.43 -11.24 -7.13
N SER A 120 20.98 -12.42 -6.67
CA SER A 120 19.59 -12.64 -6.26
C SER A 120 19.26 -11.89 -4.96
N GLU A 121 20.18 -11.87 -3.99
CA GLU A 121 20.05 -11.08 -2.76
C GLU A 121 19.94 -9.58 -3.04
N GLU A 122 20.78 -9.06 -3.94
CA GLU A 122 20.72 -7.66 -4.38
C GLU A 122 19.40 -7.35 -5.09
N ALA A 123 18.94 -8.23 -5.99
CA ALA A 123 17.66 -8.08 -6.67
C ALA A 123 16.47 -8.09 -5.69
N MET A 124 16.50 -8.95 -4.67
CA MET A 124 15.48 -8.97 -3.61
C MET A 124 15.44 -7.63 -2.87
N ALA A 125 16.59 -7.12 -2.44
CA ALA A 125 16.67 -5.83 -1.72
C ALA A 125 16.10 -4.66 -2.55
N VAL A 126 16.44 -4.61 -3.85
CA VAL A 126 15.91 -3.57 -4.76
C VAL A 126 14.40 -3.72 -4.95
N LEU A 127 13.88 -4.94 -5.12
CA LEU A 127 12.44 -5.17 -5.25
C LEU A 127 11.68 -4.77 -3.98
N GLU A 128 12.22 -5.09 -2.81
CA GLU A 128 11.66 -4.66 -1.52
C GLU A 128 11.58 -3.13 -1.41
N GLU A 129 12.60 -2.42 -1.89
CA GLU A 129 12.59 -0.95 -1.96
C GLU A 129 11.51 -0.43 -2.91
N VAL A 130 11.41 -0.98 -4.11
CA VAL A 130 10.36 -0.58 -5.07
C VAL A 130 8.97 -0.79 -4.47
N VAL A 131 8.74 -1.93 -3.79
CA VAL A 131 7.46 -2.21 -3.11
C VAL A 131 7.21 -1.22 -1.98
N LEU A 132 8.21 -0.94 -1.14
CA LEU A 132 8.10 0.02 -0.04
C LEU A 132 7.76 1.43 -0.55
N TYR A 133 8.49 1.91 -1.56
CA TYR A 133 8.26 3.23 -2.13
C TYR A 133 6.90 3.31 -2.83
N ALA A 134 6.49 2.29 -3.58
CA ALA A 134 5.17 2.28 -4.22
C ALA A 134 4.03 2.30 -3.19
N PHE A 135 4.17 1.55 -2.09
CA PHE A 135 3.23 1.57 -0.98
C PHE A 135 3.15 2.97 -0.35
N GLN A 136 4.30 3.59 -0.07
CA GLN A 136 4.37 4.94 0.50
C GLN A 136 3.73 5.98 -0.42
N GLN A 137 3.99 5.92 -1.73
CA GLN A 137 3.40 6.85 -2.69
C GLN A 137 1.88 6.68 -2.76
N CYS A 138 1.39 5.44 -2.81
CA CYS A 138 -0.05 5.17 -2.78
C CYS A 138 -0.71 5.82 -1.57
N VAL A 139 -0.17 5.53 -0.39
CA VAL A 139 -0.66 6.07 0.88
C VAL A 139 -0.58 7.60 0.91
N TYR A 140 0.54 8.19 0.49
CA TYR A 140 0.75 9.64 0.50
C TYR A 140 -0.30 10.37 -0.34
N TYR A 141 -0.50 9.97 -1.60
CA TYR A 141 -1.43 10.65 -2.48
C TYR A 141 -2.88 10.48 -2.00
N VAL A 142 -3.28 9.30 -1.53
CA VAL A 142 -4.63 9.11 -1.01
C VAL A 142 -4.84 9.91 0.29
N SER A 143 -3.87 9.90 1.21
CA SER A 143 -3.91 10.71 2.43
C SER A 143 -4.02 12.21 2.13
N LYS A 144 -3.35 12.69 1.09
CA LYS A 144 -3.44 14.09 0.66
C LYS A 144 -4.85 14.45 0.16
N SER A 145 -5.58 13.52 -0.47
CA SER A 145 -6.98 13.74 -0.87
C SER A 145 -7.88 13.77 0.34
N LEU A 146 -7.67 12.81 1.25
CA LEU A 146 -8.40 12.75 2.52
C LEU A 146 -8.16 14.01 3.37
N TYR A 147 -6.94 14.55 3.38
CA TYR A 147 -6.60 15.75 4.15
C TYR A 147 -7.45 16.97 3.75
N VAL A 148 -7.82 17.08 2.48
CA VAL A 148 -8.68 18.19 1.99
C VAL A 148 -10.13 18.01 2.42
N CYS A 149 -10.65 16.77 2.47
CA CYS A 149 -12.07 16.50 2.69
C CYS A 149 -12.43 16.21 4.16
N LEU A 150 -11.53 15.60 4.93
CA LEU A 150 -11.78 15.21 6.32
C LEU A 150 -12.12 16.40 7.24
N PRO A 151 -11.48 17.58 7.15
CA PRO A 151 -11.82 18.72 8.01
C PRO A 151 -13.29 19.14 7.91
N ALA A 152 -13.85 19.10 6.69
CA ALA A 152 -15.22 19.50 6.43
C ALA A 152 -16.25 18.62 7.16
N LEU A 153 -15.90 17.39 7.53
CA LEU A 153 -16.78 16.53 8.34
C LEU A 153 -17.07 17.12 9.72
N LEU A 154 -16.09 17.79 10.32
CA LEU A 154 -16.21 18.39 11.65
C LEU A 154 -16.85 19.78 11.62
N GLU A 155 -16.92 20.39 10.44
CA GLU A 155 -17.51 21.72 10.22
C GLU A 155 -19.00 21.63 9.86
N CYS A 156 -19.46 20.43 9.47
CA CYS A 156 -20.86 20.20 9.17
C CYS A 156 -21.70 20.23 10.46
N PRO A 157 -22.73 21.09 10.55
CA PRO A 157 -23.62 21.11 11.69
C PRO A 157 -24.40 19.78 11.80
N PRO A 158 -24.43 19.15 13.00
CA PRO A 158 -24.89 17.77 13.17
C PRO A 158 -26.38 17.54 12.90
N PHE A 159 -27.21 18.60 12.91
CA PHE A 159 -28.68 18.52 12.85
C PHE A 159 -29.31 19.06 11.55
N GLN A 160 -28.53 19.41 10.53
CA GLN A 160 -29.11 19.86 9.24
C GLN A 160 -29.75 18.72 8.43
N LEU A 161 -29.49 17.46 8.79
CA LEU A 161 -29.97 16.28 8.08
C LEU A 161 -31.46 16.00 8.29
N GLU A 162 -32.07 16.51 9.37
CA GLU A 162 -33.45 16.21 9.75
C GLU A 162 -34.51 17.12 9.12
N CYS A 163 -34.12 18.23 8.47
CA CYS A 163 -35.07 19.24 7.99
C CYS A 163 -35.33 19.25 6.47
N ARG A 164 -34.86 18.23 5.72
CA ARG A 164 -35.15 18.13 4.28
C ARG A 164 -36.04 16.93 3.96
N GLU A 165 -37.32 17.25 3.80
CA GLU A 165 -38.33 16.46 3.08
C GLU A 165 -38.86 15.21 3.81
N SER A 166 -39.97 15.42 4.51
CA SER A 166 -40.88 14.44 5.12
C SER A 166 -41.51 13.40 4.17
N TRP A 167 -40.95 13.19 2.97
CA TRP A 167 -41.46 12.25 1.96
C TRP A 167 -40.38 11.45 1.20
N CYS A 168 -39.08 11.61 1.50
CA CYS A 168 -38.03 10.82 0.86
C CYS A 168 -37.58 9.65 1.74
N SER A 169 -37.87 8.41 1.31
CA SER A 169 -37.37 7.18 1.92
C SER A 169 -35.86 7.03 1.70
N ALA A 170 -35.06 7.57 2.62
CA ALA A 170 -33.72 7.14 3.08
C ALA A 170 -32.97 8.37 3.63
N PRO A 171 -32.29 8.28 4.78
CA PRO A 171 -31.39 9.34 5.24
C PRO A 171 -30.29 9.53 4.18
N ARG A 172 -30.25 10.70 3.52
CA ARG A 172 -29.14 11.06 2.63
C ARG A 172 -27.92 11.35 3.51
N LEU A 173 -26.78 10.72 3.23
CA LEU A 173 -25.54 10.98 3.96
C LEU A 173 -25.09 12.44 3.68
N PRO A 174 -24.45 13.16 4.63
CA PRO A 174 -23.87 14.47 4.35
C PRO A 174 -22.94 14.42 3.13
N GLU A 175 -22.95 15.44 2.29
CA GLU A 175 -22.13 15.48 1.05
C GLU A 175 -20.64 15.28 1.33
N GLU A 176 -20.14 15.84 2.44
CA GLU A 176 -18.74 15.69 2.85
C GLU A 176 -18.39 14.25 3.25
N LEU A 177 -19.32 13.56 3.92
CA LEU A 177 -19.14 12.15 4.26
C LEU A 177 -19.22 11.28 3.00
N HIS A 178 -20.09 11.61 2.05
CA HIS A 178 -20.10 10.99 0.72
C HIS A 178 -18.77 11.15 -0.01
N ARG A 179 -18.12 12.33 0.03
CA ARG A 179 -16.80 12.55 -0.59
C ARG A 179 -15.71 11.68 0.05
N VAL A 180 -15.65 11.64 1.38
CA VAL A 180 -14.67 10.81 2.10
C VAL A 180 -14.87 9.33 1.78
N VAL A 181 -16.10 8.83 1.88
CA VAL A 181 -16.43 7.44 1.51
C VAL A 181 -16.08 7.15 0.06
N SER A 182 -16.30 8.09 -0.86
CA SER A 182 -15.94 7.94 -2.27
C SER A 182 -14.43 7.80 -2.49
N ILE A 183 -13.59 8.47 -1.69
CA ILE A 183 -12.12 8.31 -1.75
C ILE A 183 -11.71 6.90 -1.30
N TYR A 184 -12.29 6.40 -0.21
CA TYR A 184 -12.05 5.02 0.24
C TYR A 184 -12.52 4.00 -0.80
N GLN A 185 -13.70 4.23 -1.37
CA GLN A 185 -14.26 3.36 -2.40
C GLN A 185 -13.37 3.35 -3.66
N ALA A 186 -12.95 4.52 -4.15
CA ALA A 186 -12.04 4.62 -5.29
C ALA A 186 -10.68 3.95 -5.01
N THR A 187 -10.15 4.07 -3.78
CA THR A 187 -8.93 3.37 -3.36
C THR A 187 -9.13 1.85 -3.41
N LEU A 188 -10.24 1.35 -2.88
CA LEU A 188 -10.58 -0.07 -2.94
C LEU A 188 -10.72 -0.57 -4.38
N ASP A 189 -11.37 0.22 -5.23
CA ASP A 189 -11.59 -0.13 -6.65
C ASP A 189 -10.31 -0.03 -7.49
N LEU A 190 -9.29 0.69 -7.01
CA LEU A 190 -7.94 0.64 -7.57
C LEU A 190 -7.17 -0.61 -7.12
N LEU A 191 -7.28 -0.99 -5.85
CA LEU A 191 -6.52 -2.10 -5.28
C LEU A 191 -7.01 -3.48 -5.77
N ARG A 192 -8.33 -3.68 -5.94
CA ARG A 192 -8.92 -4.98 -6.31
C ARG A 192 -8.53 -5.48 -7.72
N PRO A 193 -8.64 -4.68 -8.79
CA PRO A 193 -8.44 -5.18 -10.16
C PRO A 193 -6.96 -5.45 -10.47
N LEU A 194 -6.05 -4.78 -9.77
CA LEU A 194 -4.61 -4.89 -9.99
C LEU A 194 -3.99 -6.15 -9.35
N GLN A 195 -4.80 -7.01 -8.74
CA GLN A 195 -4.35 -8.20 -8.01
C GLN A 195 -3.27 -7.87 -6.97
N VAL A 196 -3.32 -6.66 -6.40
CA VAL A 196 -2.48 -6.30 -5.27
C VAL A 196 -2.73 -7.33 -4.17
N HIS A 197 -1.66 -7.80 -3.54
CA HIS A 197 -1.75 -8.78 -2.48
C HIS A 197 -2.78 -8.34 -1.42
N PRO A 198 -3.72 -9.20 -0.99
CA PRO A 198 -4.82 -8.78 -0.11
C PRO A 198 -4.33 -8.14 1.20
N GLU A 199 -3.20 -8.59 1.71
CA GLU A 199 -2.49 -8.08 2.89
C GLU A 199 -1.97 -6.66 2.66
N ILE A 200 -1.47 -6.35 1.46
CA ILE A 200 -1.06 -4.99 1.10
C ILE A 200 -2.27 -4.09 1.03
N ALA A 201 -3.36 -4.55 0.40
CA ALA A 201 -4.60 -3.78 0.33
C ALA A 201 -5.17 -3.50 1.74
N ALA A 202 -5.15 -4.49 2.63
CA ALA A 202 -5.53 -4.33 4.03
C ALA A 202 -4.62 -3.32 4.75
N GLN A 203 -3.30 -3.38 4.53
CA GLN A 203 -2.35 -2.47 5.15
C GLN A 203 -2.52 -1.02 4.68
N VAL A 204 -2.79 -0.80 3.38
CA VAL A 204 -3.12 0.53 2.84
C VAL A 204 -4.36 1.07 3.53
N LEU A 205 -5.44 0.28 3.60
CA LEU A 205 -6.69 0.73 4.25
C LEU A 205 -6.52 0.99 5.74
N ALA A 206 -5.83 0.09 6.46
CA ALA A 206 -5.55 0.25 7.87
C ALA A 206 -4.79 1.54 8.15
N TYR A 207 -3.77 1.85 7.33
CA TYR A 207 -3.06 3.11 7.41
C TYR A 207 -3.98 4.30 7.18
N LEU A 208 -4.83 4.28 6.14
CA LEU A 208 -5.71 5.40 5.80
C LEU A 208 -6.75 5.66 6.89
N PHE A 209 -7.29 4.60 7.52
CA PHE A 209 -8.16 4.72 8.68
C PHE A 209 -7.45 5.33 9.88
N PHE A 210 -6.22 4.87 10.16
CA PHE A 210 -5.39 5.44 11.23
C PHE A 210 -5.14 6.93 10.99
N PHE A 211 -4.68 7.29 9.78
CA PHE A 211 -4.45 8.67 9.37
C PHE A 211 -5.71 9.53 9.55
N SER A 212 -6.85 9.05 9.09
CA SER A 212 -8.12 9.79 9.19
C SER A 212 -8.55 9.99 10.63
N GLY A 213 -8.43 8.95 11.46
CA GLY A 213 -8.71 9.02 12.89
C GLY A 213 -7.81 10.03 13.60
N THR A 214 -6.50 9.97 13.37
CA THR A 214 -5.54 10.92 13.95
C THR A 214 -5.79 12.35 13.48
N LEU A 215 -6.06 12.56 12.19
CA LEU A 215 -6.32 13.89 11.65
C LEU A 215 -7.59 14.51 12.25
N LEU A 216 -8.70 13.76 12.26
CA LEU A 216 -9.97 14.22 12.83
C LEU A 216 -9.84 14.48 14.32
N PHE A 217 -9.16 13.60 15.06
CA PHE A 217 -8.93 13.78 16.49
C PHE A 217 -8.11 15.03 16.78
N ASN A 218 -7.01 15.24 16.06
CA ASN A 218 -6.19 16.44 16.21
C ASN A 218 -7.00 17.72 15.96
N GLN A 219 -7.81 17.76 14.91
CA GLN A 219 -8.65 18.92 14.63
C GLN A 219 -9.76 19.15 15.66
N LEU A 220 -10.31 18.08 16.24
CA LEU A 220 -11.28 18.18 17.33
C LEU A 220 -10.65 18.81 18.57
N LEU A 221 -9.40 18.43 18.90
CA LEU A 221 -8.66 19.03 20.00
C LEU A 221 -8.42 20.53 19.76
N ASP A 222 -7.96 20.91 18.56
CA ASP A 222 -7.69 22.31 18.21
C ASP A 222 -8.94 23.21 18.34
N LYS A 223 -10.13 22.68 17.99
CA LYS A 223 -11.41 23.40 18.12
C LYS A 223 -11.88 23.59 19.57
N GLY A 224 -11.43 22.74 20.49
CA GLY A 224 -11.78 22.81 21.92
C GLY A 224 -11.13 23.98 22.65
N GLU A 225 -9.96 24.44 22.19
CA GLU A 225 -9.19 25.50 22.86
C GLU A 225 -9.65 26.92 22.45
N GLY A 226 -10.35 27.07 21.31
CA GLY A 226 -10.73 28.38 20.76
C GLY A 226 -12.04 28.99 21.28
N GLN A 227 -12.91 28.21 21.93
CA GLN A 227 -14.23 28.70 22.39
C GLN A 227 -14.25 29.25 23.83
N GLY A 228 -13.11 29.24 24.54
CA GLY A 228 -13.00 29.70 25.92
C GLY A 228 -12.60 31.17 26.12
N ALA A 229 -12.24 31.90 25.06
CA ALA A 229 -11.53 33.18 25.19
C ALA A 229 -12.29 34.44 24.74
N ASP A 230 -13.57 34.34 24.37
CA ASP A 230 -14.35 35.52 23.96
C ASP A 230 -15.62 35.68 24.80
N SER A 231 -15.42 36.04 26.07
CA SER A 231 -16.43 36.73 26.86
C SER A 231 -16.13 38.23 26.81
N PRO A 232 -16.91 39.06 26.10
CA PRO A 232 -16.76 40.50 26.20
C PRO A 232 -17.28 40.94 27.56
N GLN A 233 -16.37 41.22 28.49
CA GLN A 233 -16.73 41.87 29.75
C GLN A 233 -17.05 43.34 29.48
N GLY A 234 -18.31 43.58 29.12
CA GLY A 234 -18.93 44.90 29.13
C GLY A 234 -19.71 45.13 30.42
N ARG A 235 -19.07 45.78 31.41
CA ARG A 235 -19.63 46.87 32.21
C ARG A 235 -18.61 47.40 33.20
#